data_AF-H2RVY4-F1
#
_entry.id   AF-H2RVY4-F1
#
_cell.length_a   1.000
_cell.length_b   1.000
_cell.length_c   1.000
_cell.angle_alpha   90.00
_cell.angle_beta   90.00
_cell.angle_gamma   90.00
#
_symmetry.space_group_name_H-M   'P 1'
#
loop_
_entity.id
_entity.type
_entity.pdbx_description
1 polymer ?
#
loop_
_entity_poly.entity_id
_entity_poly.type
_entity_poly.pdbx_seq_one_letter_code
_entity_poly.pdbx_strand_id
1 'polypeptide(L)'
;GRQAGVSGPEARLSVLLLSCSALAARSDRSVVPEDNVGATVNATVLDGRGNLVQVMSSAEGKYGQNSPKVDTRGVVITPAPRSGVVDRQGCDPGTRFLVPPRTVQWVALLQRGNCTFKEKILKAASFNATAVLIYNNSTEETN
;
A
#
# COMPACT_ATOMS: atom_id res chain seq x y z
N GLY A 1 15.04 12.71 33.69
CA GLY A 1 16.40 12.62 33.12
C GLY A 1 16.34 11.93 31.77
N ARG A 2 16.87 12.62 30.75
CA ARG A 2 17.35 12.16 29.43
C ARG A 2 16.41 11.36 28.51
N GLN A 3 15.96 12.09 27.48
CA GLN A 3 15.70 11.55 26.14
C GLN A 3 16.96 10.88 25.59
N ALA A 4 16.78 9.78 24.87
CA ALA A 4 17.77 9.29 23.91
C ALA A 4 17.01 8.93 22.63
N GLY A 5 16.85 9.92 21.74
CA GLY A 5 16.57 9.69 20.33
C GLY A 5 17.88 9.33 19.66
N VAL A 6 17.94 8.14 19.06
CA VAL A 6 19.06 7.76 18.18
C VAL A 6 18.66 8.09 16.75
N SER A 7 19.53 8.89 16.14
CA SER A 7 19.49 9.40 14.78
C SER A 7 20.23 8.45 13.82
N GLY A 8 19.66 8.25 12.62
CA GLY A 8 20.39 7.86 11.39
C GLY A 8 19.90 6.59 10.68
N PRO A 9 20.23 6.37 9.39
CA PRO A 9 20.69 7.31 8.36
C PRO A 9 19.62 7.56 7.27
N GLU A 10 19.65 8.76 6.70
CA GLU A 10 18.83 9.12 5.54
C GLU A 10 19.37 8.44 4.29
N ALA A 11 18.59 7.54 3.69
CA ALA A 11 18.93 6.92 2.42
C ALA A 11 18.57 7.89 1.27
N ARG A 12 19.57 8.51 0.67
CA ARG A 12 19.43 9.28 -0.58
C ARG A 12 19.58 8.35 -1.78
N LEU A 13 18.54 8.23 -2.60
CA LEU A 13 18.54 7.44 -3.83
C LEU A 13 18.63 8.39 -5.04
N SER A 14 19.71 8.29 -5.82
CA SER A 14 19.88 9.00 -7.09
C SER A 14 19.69 8.03 -8.25
N VAL A 15 18.82 8.36 -9.20
CA VAL A 15 18.59 7.59 -10.43
C VAL A 15 18.77 8.51 -11.64
N LEU A 16 19.66 8.11 -12.56
CA LEU A 16 19.88 8.76 -13.86
C LEU A 16 19.05 8.04 -14.93
N LEU A 17 18.33 8.80 -15.76
CA LEU A 17 17.56 8.27 -16.87
C LEU A 17 18.26 8.63 -18.19
N LEU A 18 18.75 7.63 -18.91
CA LEU A 18 19.21 7.76 -20.29
C LEU A 18 18.00 7.75 -21.22
N SER A 19 17.75 8.88 -21.89
CA SER A 19 16.77 8.99 -22.96
C SER A 19 17.36 8.45 -24.27
N CYS A 20 17.02 7.22 -24.64
CA CYS A 20 17.31 6.68 -25.97
C CYS A 20 16.19 7.08 -26.94
N SER A 21 16.47 8.04 -27.82
CA SER A 21 15.59 8.42 -28.93
C SER A 21 15.83 7.47 -30.11
N ALA A 22 14.96 6.47 -30.28
CA ALA A 22 14.88 5.69 -31.50
C ALA A 22 13.44 5.74 -32.03
N LEU A 23 13.28 6.36 -33.21
CA LEU A 23 12.02 6.43 -33.93
C LEU A 23 11.80 5.18 -34.80
N ALA A 24 10.52 4.83 -34.88
CA ALA A 24 9.81 4.14 -35.97
C ALA A 24 9.88 2.60 -36.05
N ALA A 25 8.80 1.97 -35.59
CA ALA A 25 8.09 0.93 -36.34
C ALA A 25 6.59 1.04 -36.05
N ARG A 26 5.78 1.21 -37.11
CA ARG A 26 4.31 1.16 -37.04
C ARG A 26 3.90 -0.30 -36.86
N SER A 27 3.26 -0.63 -35.75
CA SER A 27 2.45 -1.84 -35.66
C SER A 27 1.30 -1.59 -34.67
N ASP A 28 0.16 -2.17 -35.02
CA ASP A 28 -1.20 -1.91 -34.53
C ASP A 28 -1.27 -1.58 -33.04
N ARG A 29 -1.52 -0.29 -32.74
CA ARG A 29 -1.56 0.22 -31.37
C ARG A 29 -2.98 0.00 -30.88
N SER A 30 -3.24 -1.15 -30.28
CA SER A 30 -4.33 -1.23 -29.32
C SER A 30 -4.11 -0.07 -28.35
N VAL A 31 -5.04 0.88 -28.36
CA VAL A 31 -5.07 1.96 -27.39
C VAL A 31 -5.36 1.25 -26.07
N VAL A 32 -4.31 0.91 -25.32
CA VAL A 32 -4.45 0.58 -23.91
C VAL A 32 -5.09 1.82 -23.31
N PRO A 33 -6.31 1.74 -22.75
CA PRO A 33 -6.92 2.89 -22.12
C PRO A 33 -5.91 3.43 -21.10
N GLU A 34 -5.63 4.73 -21.16
CA GLU A 34 -4.66 5.44 -20.32
C GLU A 34 -5.06 5.48 -18.83
N ASP A 35 -5.97 4.59 -18.42
CA ASP A 35 -6.72 4.63 -17.17
C ASP A 35 -6.27 3.53 -16.19
N ASN A 36 -5.48 2.55 -16.66
CA ASN A 36 -5.06 1.38 -15.89
C ASN A 36 -3.55 1.39 -15.63
N VAL A 37 -3.12 2.28 -14.74
CA VAL A 37 -1.73 2.30 -14.26
C VAL A 37 -1.49 1.15 -13.29
N GLY A 38 -0.58 0.25 -13.65
CA GLY A 38 -0.12 -0.83 -12.78
C GLY A 38 0.60 -0.30 -11.54
N ALA A 39 0.55 -1.05 -10.45
CA ALA A 39 1.22 -0.75 -9.20
C ALA A 39 2.06 -1.94 -8.76
N THR A 40 3.32 -1.68 -8.41
CA THR A 40 4.19 -2.67 -7.78
C THR A 40 4.15 -2.51 -6.27
N VAL A 41 3.91 -3.60 -5.57
CA VAL A 41 3.83 -3.64 -4.10
C VAL A 41 5.05 -4.39 -3.58
N ASN A 42 5.86 -3.72 -2.77
CA ASN A 42 6.97 -4.32 -2.05
C ASN A 42 6.63 -4.37 -0.55
N ALA A 43 6.62 -5.56 0.03
CA ALA A 43 6.34 -5.79 1.44
C ALA A 43 7.56 -6.37 2.15
N THR A 44 7.84 -5.84 3.34
CA THR A 44 8.91 -6.30 4.22
C THR A 44 8.31 -6.71 5.57
N VAL A 45 8.52 -7.97 5.96
CA VAL A 45 8.06 -8.51 7.24
C VAL A 45 9.21 -8.44 8.23
N LEU A 46 8.95 -7.85 9.40
CA LEU A 46 9.90 -7.74 10.50
C LEU A 46 9.47 -8.65 11.67
N ASP A 47 10.44 -9.22 12.40
CA ASP A 47 10.17 -9.93 13.65
C ASP A 47 9.84 -8.95 14.80
N GLY A 48 9.48 -9.49 15.97
CA GLY A 48 9.19 -8.67 17.17
C GLY A 48 10.40 -7.89 17.71
N ARG A 49 11.60 -8.10 17.17
CA ARG A 49 12.84 -7.38 17.49
C ARG A 49 13.23 -6.39 16.39
N GLY A 50 12.43 -6.28 15.32
CA GLY A 50 12.70 -5.40 14.18
C GLY A 50 13.65 -5.98 13.13
N ASN A 51 14.03 -7.26 13.22
CA ASN A 51 14.89 -7.91 12.23
C ASN A 51 14.08 -8.28 11.00
N LEU A 52 14.69 -8.14 9.82
CA LEU A 52 14.07 -8.54 8.56
C LEU A 52 13.90 -10.06 8.50
N VAL A 53 12.65 -10.51 8.33
CA VAL A 53 12.30 -11.93 8.20
C VAL A 53 12.05 -12.29 6.74
N GLN A 54 11.32 -11.44 6.02
CA GLN A 54 10.87 -11.76 4.67
C GLN A 54 10.71 -10.49 3.84
N VAL A 55 11.02 -10.59 2.54
CA VAL A 55 10.72 -9.56 1.55
C VAL A 55 9.90 -10.21 0.44
N MET A 56 8.84 -9.52 0.01
CA MET A 56 7.94 -9.96 -1.05
C MET A 56 7.68 -8.80 -2.01
N SER A 57 7.51 -9.11 -3.29
CA SER A 57 7.19 -8.14 -4.32
C SER A 57 6.11 -8.71 -5.24
N SER A 58 5.12 -7.91 -5.61
CA SER A 58 4.12 -8.24 -6.62
C SER A 58 3.91 -7.05 -7.56
N ALA A 59 3.88 -7.31 -8.87
CA ALA A 59 3.60 -6.31 -9.91
C ALA A 59 2.15 -6.37 -10.42
N GLU A 60 1.28 -7.16 -9.77
CA GLU A 60 -0.11 -7.39 -10.21
C GLU A 60 -1.08 -6.33 -9.66
N GLY A 61 -0.60 -5.41 -8.83
CA GLY A 61 -1.39 -4.31 -8.30
C GLY A 61 -1.83 -3.33 -9.39
N LYS A 62 -2.87 -2.56 -9.10
CA LYS A 62 -3.34 -1.45 -9.93
C LYS A 62 -3.67 -0.26 -9.06
N TYR A 63 -3.32 0.93 -9.52
CA TYR A 63 -3.77 2.16 -8.85
C TYR A 63 -5.27 2.34 -9.05
N GLY A 64 -5.96 2.87 -8.03
CA GLY A 64 -7.35 3.29 -8.16
C GLY A 64 -7.48 4.38 -9.23
N GLN A 65 -8.59 4.38 -9.98
CA GLN A 65 -8.79 5.31 -11.10
C GLN A 65 -8.58 6.77 -10.69
N ASN A 66 -9.17 7.16 -9.56
CA ASN A 66 -9.09 8.51 -8.99
C ASN A 66 -7.95 8.68 -7.97
N SER A 67 -7.08 7.69 -7.83
CA SER A 67 -5.96 7.74 -6.89
C SER A 67 -4.75 8.44 -7.52
N PRO A 68 -3.98 9.21 -6.74
CA PRO A 68 -2.66 9.70 -7.16
C PRO A 68 -1.77 8.54 -7.61
N LYS A 69 -1.08 8.70 -8.74
CA LYS A 69 -0.16 7.71 -9.32
C LYS A 69 1.26 8.00 -8.82
N VAL A 70 1.44 7.96 -7.51
CA VAL A 70 2.70 8.31 -6.83
C VAL A 70 3.11 7.18 -5.91
N ASP A 71 4.42 6.96 -5.82
CA ASP A 71 4.99 5.97 -4.89
C ASP A 71 4.74 6.37 -3.44
N THR A 72 4.40 5.38 -2.63
CA THR A 72 4.13 5.57 -1.19
C THR A 72 4.75 4.44 -0.40
N ARG A 73 5.18 4.75 0.82
CA ARG A 73 5.79 3.80 1.75
C ARG A 73 5.29 4.10 3.15
N GLY A 74 5.17 3.07 3.97
CA GLY A 74 4.72 3.23 5.34
C GLY A 74 4.52 1.90 6.03
N VAL A 75 4.30 1.96 7.34
CA VAL A 75 3.94 0.77 8.13
C VAL A 75 2.56 0.28 7.70
N VAL A 76 2.42 -1.01 7.48
CA VAL A 76 1.13 -1.61 7.11
C VAL A 76 0.30 -1.86 8.37
N ILE A 77 -0.93 -1.36 8.40
CA ILE A 77 -1.83 -1.49 9.56
C ILE A 77 -3.18 -2.05 9.10
N THR A 78 -3.65 -3.08 9.79
CA THR A 78 -4.98 -3.68 9.60
C THR A 78 -5.99 -3.12 10.61
N PRO A 79 -7.29 -3.24 10.32
CA PRO A 79 -8.35 -2.90 11.27
C PRO A 79 -8.14 -3.56 12.64
N ALA A 80 -8.36 -2.78 13.69
CA ALA A 80 -8.26 -3.26 15.06
C ALA A 80 -9.39 -4.27 15.35
N PRO A 81 -9.12 -5.33 16.13
CA PRO A 81 -10.16 -6.24 16.58
C PRO A 81 -11.25 -5.51 17.36
N ARG A 82 -12.50 -5.90 17.11
CA ARG A 82 -13.68 -5.51 17.89
C ARG A 82 -14.27 -6.77 18.51
N SER A 83 -14.34 -6.81 19.84
CA SER A 83 -14.82 -7.98 20.59
C SER A 83 -14.12 -9.30 20.21
N GLY A 84 -12.82 -9.25 19.91
CA GLY A 84 -12.03 -10.42 19.50
C GLY A 84 -12.11 -10.77 18.01
N VAL A 85 -12.97 -10.09 17.23
CA VAL A 85 -13.12 -10.33 15.79
C VAL A 85 -12.47 -9.20 15.00
N VAL A 86 -11.62 -9.54 14.02
CA VAL A 86 -10.99 -8.56 13.13
C VAL A 86 -11.85 -8.40 11.88
N ASP A 87 -12.50 -7.24 11.72
CA ASP A 87 -13.13 -6.87 10.45
C ASP A 87 -12.06 -6.45 9.44
N ARG A 88 -11.50 -7.43 8.72
CA ARG A 88 -10.51 -7.16 7.65
C ARG A 88 -11.08 -6.36 6.50
N GLN A 89 -12.40 -6.30 6.33
CA GLN A 89 -13.01 -5.53 5.24
C GLN A 89 -13.06 -4.03 5.58
N GLY A 90 -13.09 -3.68 6.86
CA GLY A 90 -13.23 -2.30 7.32
C GLY A 90 -14.55 -1.66 6.90
N CYS A 91 -15.60 -2.48 6.77
CA CYS A 91 -16.94 -2.03 6.40
C CYS A 91 -17.80 -1.71 7.63
N ASP A 92 -17.45 -2.25 8.81
CA ASP A 92 -18.15 -1.93 10.06
C ASP A 92 -17.95 -0.43 10.39
N PRO A 93 -19.02 0.33 10.73
CA PRO A 93 -18.90 1.72 11.14
C PRO A 93 -17.91 1.97 12.30
N GLY A 94 -17.79 1.00 13.21
CA GLY A 94 -16.86 0.95 14.34
C GLY A 94 -15.47 0.42 14.00
N THR A 95 -15.16 0.20 12.73
CA THR A 95 -13.78 -0.06 12.25
C THR A 95 -12.87 1.09 12.66
N ARG A 96 -11.75 0.74 13.30
CA ARG A 96 -10.71 1.68 13.74
C ARG A 96 -9.33 1.11 13.45
N PHE A 97 -8.35 1.97 13.34
CA PHE A 97 -6.95 1.59 13.17
C PHE A 97 -6.16 1.99 14.42
N LEU A 98 -5.35 1.06 14.95
CA LEU A 98 -4.45 1.35 16.06
C LEU A 98 -3.10 1.81 15.48
N VAL A 99 -3.03 3.09 15.15
CA VAL A 99 -1.82 3.69 14.58
C VAL A 99 -0.83 3.98 15.71
N PRO A 100 0.41 3.43 15.69
CA PRO A 100 1.39 3.73 16.72
C PRO A 100 1.69 5.24 16.80
N PRO A 101 1.91 5.77 18.01
CA PRO A 101 2.29 7.16 18.17
C PRO A 101 3.61 7.42 17.44
N ARG A 102 3.69 8.54 16.70
CA ARG A 102 4.82 8.95 15.82
C ARG A 102 4.88 8.29 14.44
N THR A 103 3.91 7.45 14.07
CA THR A 103 3.82 6.96 12.70
C THR A 103 3.28 8.08 11.79
N VAL A 104 4.16 8.70 11.01
CA VAL A 104 3.80 9.78 10.08
C VAL A 104 3.25 9.22 8.76
N GLN A 105 3.79 8.09 8.30
CA GLN A 105 3.38 7.44 7.05
C GLN A 105 3.01 5.98 7.30
N TRP A 106 1.77 5.63 6.98
CA TRP A 106 1.26 4.27 7.12
C TRP A 106 0.24 3.95 6.03
N VAL A 107 0.13 2.66 5.74
CA VAL A 107 -0.75 2.13 4.69
C VAL A 107 -1.79 1.25 5.33
N ALA A 108 -3.07 1.55 5.09
CA ALA A 108 -4.16 0.70 5.55
C ALA A 108 -4.28 -0.53 4.65
N LEU A 109 -4.28 -1.72 5.25
CA LEU A 109 -4.51 -2.98 4.55
C LEU A 109 -5.94 -3.45 4.77
N LEU A 110 -6.73 -3.52 3.70
CA LEU A 110 -8.14 -3.88 3.73
C LEU A 110 -8.46 -4.97 2.72
N GLN A 111 -9.39 -5.84 3.08
CA GLN A 111 -9.90 -6.87 2.19
C GLN A 111 -11.04 -6.32 1.34
N ARG A 112 -11.12 -6.75 0.08
CA ARG A 112 -12.34 -6.60 -0.72
C ARG A 112 -13.51 -7.25 -0.01
N GLY A 113 -14.65 -6.58 -0.02
CA GLY A 113 -15.82 -6.99 0.75
C GLY A 113 -17.07 -6.31 0.22
N ASN A 114 -18.07 -6.18 1.10
CA ASN A 114 -19.42 -5.76 0.70
C ASN A 114 -19.62 -4.24 0.67
N CYS A 115 -18.67 -3.46 1.19
CA CYS A 115 -18.65 -2.00 1.06
C CYS A 115 -17.76 -1.54 -0.09
N THR A 116 -17.99 -0.32 -0.54
CA THR A 116 -17.30 0.27 -1.69
C THR A 116 -15.83 0.57 -1.38
N PHE A 117 -14.99 0.61 -2.43
CA PHE A 117 -13.60 1.08 -2.29
C PHE A 117 -13.54 2.52 -1.74
N LYS A 118 -14.49 3.37 -2.13
CA LYS A 118 -14.59 4.76 -1.65
C LYS A 118 -14.78 4.81 -0.13
N GLU A 119 -15.68 4.02 0.43
CA GLU A 119 -15.92 4.00 1.88
C GLU A 119 -14.68 3.55 2.64
N LYS A 120 -14.02 2.49 2.17
CA LYS A 120 -12.75 1.99 2.73
C LYS A 120 -11.67 3.07 2.72
N ILE A 121 -11.50 3.75 1.57
CA ILE A 121 -10.51 4.81 1.39
C ILE A 121 -10.80 6.00 2.31
N LEU A 122 -12.05 6.47 2.36
CA LEU A 122 -12.45 7.58 3.23
C LEU A 122 -12.28 7.24 4.71
N LYS A 123 -12.59 6.01 5.11
CA LYS A 123 -12.40 5.54 6.48
C LYS A 123 -10.92 5.52 6.84
N ALA A 124 -10.06 4.95 6.01
CA ALA A 124 -8.62 4.96 6.28
C ALA A 124 -8.05 6.38 6.30
N ALA A 125 -8.49 7.24 5.39
CA ALA A 125 -8.10 8.65 5.33
C ALA A 125 -8.51 9.42 6.59
N SER A 126 -9.65 9.10 7.24
CA SER A 126 -10.04 9.72 8.51
C SER A 126 -9.12 9.36 9.69
N PHE A 127 -8.29 8.34 9.55
CA PHE A 127 -7.23 7.98 10.50
C PHE A 127 -5.83 8.43 10.00
N ASN A 128 -5.76 9.32 9.02
CA ASN A 128 -4.54 9.82 8.39
C ASN A 128 -3.69 8.73 7.71
N ALA A 129 -4.34 7.73 7.09
CA ALA A 129 -3.62 6.81 6.22
C ALA A 129 -3.04 7.54 5.02
N THR A 130 -1.78 7.25 4.69
CA THR A 130 -1.11 7.80 3.49
C THR A 130 -1.56 7.10 2.23
N ALA A 131 -1.89 5.81 2.34
CA ALA A 131 -2.41 5.01 1.25
C ALA A 131 -3.29 3.87 1.77
N VAL A 132 -4.03 3.23 0.87
CA VAL A 132 -4.90 2.10 1.18
C VAL A 132 -4.63 1.01 0.16
N LEU A 133 -4.25 -0.17 0.64
CA LEU A 133 -4.07 -1.37 -0.16
C LEU A 133 -5.28 -2.27 0.03
N ILE A 134 -6.01 -2.52 -1.07
CA ILE A 134 -7.19 -3.37 -1.06
C ILE A 134 -6.87 -4.66 -1.79
N TYR A 135 -6.75 -5.77 -1.06
CA TYR A 135 -6.47 -7.08 -1.64
C TYR A 135 -7.77 -7.86 -1.92
N ASN A 136 -7.76 -8.65 -2.99
CA ASN A 136 -8.86 -9.57 -3.28
C ASN A 136 -8.79 -10.81 -2.38
N ASN A 137 -9.95 -11.37 -2.04
CA ASN A 137 -10.06 -12.67 -1.38
C ASN A 137 -10.19 -13.80 -2.41
N SER A 138 -9.38 -13.76 -3.47
CA SER A 138 -9.24 -14.86 -4.40
C SER A 138 -7.96 -15.59 -4.03
N THR A 139 -8.11 -16.68 -3.28
CA THR A 139 -7.08 -17.70 -3.17
C THR A 139 -7.00 -18.42 -4.52
N GLU A 140 -6.42 -17.76 -5.52
CA GLU A 140 -5.84 -18.51 -6.63
C GLU A 140 -4.42 -18.90 -6.23
N GLU A 141 -4.34 -19.76 -5.20
CA GLU A 141 -3.28 -20.77 -5.20
C GLU A 141 -3.80 -21.87 -6.12
N THR A 142 -3.39 -21.79 -7.38
CA THR A 142 -3.52 -22.87 -8.34
C THR A 142 -2.87 -24.12 -7.73
N ASN A 143 -3.68 -25.12 -7.38
CA ASN A 143 -3.22 -26.51 -7.36
C ASN A 143 -3.34 -27.07 -8.77
#